data_AF-A0A0J7KCN6-F1
#
_entry.id   AF-A0A0J7KCN6-F1
#
_cell.length_a   1.000
_cell.length_b   1.000
_cell.length_c   1.000
_cell.angle_alpha   90.00
_cell.angle_beta   90.00
_cell.angle_gamma   90.00
#
_symmetry.space_group_name_H-M   'P 1'
#
loop_
_entity.id
_entity.type
_entity.pdbx_description
1 polymer ?
#
loop_
_entity_poly.entity_id
_entity_poly.type
_entity_poly.pdbx_seq_one_letter_code
_entity_poly.pdbx_strand_id
1 'polypeptide(L)'
;MKVPADKYYGIQTLRAIINFPIGDTFERIPYRLIVALGIIKKAAAEVNKEYNLDPKIADAISKAADEVISGKLHNHFPLIIWQTGSGTQTHMNANEVIANRAIELLGGELGSKKPVHPNDHVNMSQSTNDMFTSAMNIAVALEIHKSLIPGLTQLCRALKKKSEEWERYAMQVENGIERVNNTLPRLYELAVGGTAVGTGLNARKGFAEKTVAKIAQLTSLPFVPAPNKFEAIATHDAIVEVHGAFNTVAVSLMKIANDIRFLASGPRCGLGELSLPENEPGSSIMPGKFKD
;
A
#
# COMPACT_ATOMS: atom_id res chain seq x y z
N MET A 1 -25.17 -6.36 -18.40
CA MET A 1 -24.28 -5.20 -18.13
C MET A 1 -23.16 -5.22 -19.16
N LYS A 2 -22.79 -4.09 -19.76
CA LYS A 2 -21.71 -3.99 -20.76
C LYS A 2 -20.47 -3.38 -20.12
N VAL A 3 -19.34 -4.06 -20.21
CA VAL A 3 -18.03 -3.54 -19.77
C VAL A 3 -17.47 -2.64 -20.88
N PRO A 4 -16.90 -1.46 -20.57
CA PRO A 4 -16.25 -0.63 -21.59
C PRO A 4 -15.09 -1.37 -22.28
N ALA A 5 -14.98 -1.22 -23.61
CA ALA A 5 -13.98 -1.93 -24.41
C ALA A 5 -12.54 -1.49 -24.12
N ASP A 6 -12.34 -0.28 -23.59
CA ASP A 6 -11.05 0.30 -23.22
C ASP A 6 -10.61 -0.09 -21.79
N LYS A 7 -11.31 -1.02 -21.12
CA LYS A 7 -11.04 -1.40 -19.73
C LYS A 7 -10.72 -2.88 -19.57
N TYR A 8 -9.67 -3.18 -18.80
CA TYR A 8 -9.32 -4.56 -18.46
C TYR A 8 -10.12 -5.14 -17.28
N TYR A 9 -10.87 -4.34 -16.51
CA TYR A 9 -11.73 -4.93 -15.48
C TYR A 9 -12.93 -5.65 -16.12
N GLY A 10 -13.57 -6.56 -15.39
CA GLY A 10 -14.65 -7.38 -15.91
C GLY A 10 -16.01 -7.10 -15.28
N ILE A 11 -16.88 -8.10 -15.38
CA ILE A 11 -18.29 -7.99 -14.98
C ILE A 11 -18.46 -7.86 -13.46
N GLN A 12 -17.54 -8.43 -12.66
CA GLN A 12 -17.62 -8.36 -11.21
C GLN A 12 -17.25 -6.97 -10.72
N THR A 13 -16.19 -6.38 -11.29
CA THR A 13 -15.84 -4.98 -11.03
C THR A 13 -16.97 -4.05 -11.44
N LEU A 14 -17.55 -4.24 -12.63
CA LEU A 14 -18.68 -3.41 -13.07
C LEU A 14 -19.89 -3.52 -12.14
N ARG A 15 -20.21 -4.73 -11.66
CA ARG A 15 -21.27 -4.93 -10.67
C ARG A 15 -20.98 -4.20 -9.36
N ALA A 16 -19.72 -4.22 -8.92
CA ALA A 16 -19.30 -3.51 -7.72
C ALA A 16 -19.44 -1.98 -7.88
N ILE A 17 -19.06 -1.41 -9.02
CA ILE A 17 -19.25 0.04 -9.30
C ILE A 17 -20.72 0.43 -9.14
N ILE A 18 -21.64 -0.40 -9.63
CA ILE A 18 -23.09 -0.12 -9.57
C ILE A 18 -23.62 -0.24 -8.14
N ASN A 19 -23.14 -1.22 -7.37
CA ASN A 19 -23.66 -1.53 -6.04
C ASN A 19 -23.06 -0.69 -4.91
N PHE A 20 -21.89 -0.08 -5.14
CA PHE A 20 -21.21 0.77 -4.15
C PHE A 20 -20.97 2.19 -4.69
N PRO A 21 -22.03 2.97 -5.00
CA PRO A 21 -21.90 4.35 -5.51
C PRO A 21 -21.73 5.36 -4.34
N ILE A 22 -20.71 5.17 -3.49
CA ILE A 22 -20.51 5.97 -2.27
C ILE A 22 -19.28 6.88 -2.43
N GLY A 23 -19.45 8.19 -2.22
CA GLY A 23 -18.34 9.15 -2.36
C GLY A 23 -17.98 9.42 -3.83
N ASP A 24 -16.76 9.89 -4.06
CA ASP A 24 -16.26 10.30 -5.37
C ASP A 24 -14.90 9.63 -5.67
N THR A 25 -14.28 9.99 -6.78
CA THR A 25 -13.02 9.48 -7.30
C THR A 25 -11.82 9.65 -6.35
N PHE A 26 -11.86 10.59 -5.38
CA PHE A 26 -10.84 10.71 -4.35
C PHE A 26 -10.93 9.62 -3.26
N GLU A 27 -12.07 8.93 -3.16
CA GLU A 27 -12.29 7.78 -2.28
C GLU A 27 -11.90 6.45 -2.95
N ARG A 28 -11.26 6.50 -4.13
CA ARG A 28 -10.73 5.31 -4.79
C ARG A 28 -9.76 4.57 -3.89
N ILE A 29 -9.71 3.25 -4.04
CA ILE A 29 -8.72 2.43 -3.34
C ILE A 29 -7.31 3.02 -3.58
N PRO A 30 -6.54 3.26 -2.51
CA PRO A 30 -5.21 3.84 -2.63
C PRO A 30 -4.36 3.03 -3.60
N TYR A 31 -3.69 3.74 -4.51
CA TYR A 31 -2.83 3.13 -5.52
C TYR A 31 -1.81 2.14 -4.92
N ARG A 32 -1.28 2.45 -3.73
CA ARG A 32 -0.31 1.60 -3.03
C ARG A 32 -0.87 0.21 -2.69
N LEU A 33 -2.16 0.12 -2.39
CA LEU A 33 -2.82 -1.16 -2.13
C LEU A 33 -2.98 -1.96 -3.43
N ILE A 34 -3.25 -1.30 -4.56
CA ILE A 34 -3.28 -1.93 -5.88
C ILE A 34 -1.91 -2.50 -6.26
N VAL A 35 -0.84 -1.75 -6.00
CA VAL A 35 0.55 -2.22 -6.20
C VAL A 35 0.82 -3.47 -5.35
N ALA A 36 0.42 -3.46 -4.08
CA ALA A 36 0.60 -4.62 -3.19
C ALA A 36 -0.17 -5.86 -3.67
N LEU A 37 -1.40 -5.70 -4.17
CA LEU A 37 -2.14 -6.78 -4.83
C LEU A 37 -1.39 -7.29 -6.06
N GLY A 38 -0.85 -6.41 -6.91
CA GLY A 38 0.01 -6.80 -8.03
C GLY A 38 1.19 -7.69 -7.59
N ILE A 39 1.89 -7.31 -6.52
CA ILE A 39 3.01 -8.09 -5.95
C ILE A 39 2.55 -9.49 -5.51
N ILE A 40 1.42 -9.57 -4.79
CA ILE A 40 0.84 -10.85 -4.35
C ILE A 40 0.50 -11.73 -5.56
N LYS A 41 -0.16 -11.16 -6.58
CA LYS A 41 -0.59 -11.92 -7.77
C LYS A 41 0.60 -12.41 -8.58
N LYS A 42 1.66 -11.61 -8.71
CA LYS A 42 2.92 -12.03 -9.31
C LYS A 42 3.54 -13.19 -8.54
N ALA A 43 3.69 -13.05 -7.22
CA ALA A 43 4.28 -14.09 -6.38
C ALA A 43 3.49 -15.40 -6.44
N ALA A 44 2.16 -15.31 -6.31
CA ALA A 44 1.28 -16.47 -6.38
C ALA A 44 1.33 -17.17 -7.74
N ALA A 45 1.38 -16.43 -8.84
CA ALA A 45 1.50 -17.02 -10.19
C ALA A 45 2.82 -17.78 -10.37
N GLU A 46 3.94 -17.20 -9.92
CA GLU A 46 5.26 -17.85 -10.00
C GLU A 46 5.31 -19.13 -9.16
N VAL A 47 4.76 -19.10 -7.94
CA VAL A 47 4.73 -20.27 -7.05
C VAL A 47 3.76 -21.34 -7.55
N ASN A 48 2.61 -20.95 -8.10
CA ASN A 48 1.62 -21.91 -8.61
C ASN A 48 2.10 -22.72 -9.83
N LYS A 49 3.23 -22.35 -10.47
CA LYS A 49 3.90 -23.22 -11.46
C LYS A 49 4.25 -24.59 -10.88
N GLU A 50 4.61 -24.62 -9.60
CA GLU A 50 4.89 -25.86 -8.86
C GLU A 50 3.62 -26.62 -8.45
N TYR A 51 2.45 -25.99 -8.61
CA TYR A 51 1.14 -26.51 -8.18
C TYR A 51 0.15 -26.68 -9.34
N ASN A 52 0.67 -26.99 -10.54
CA ASN A 52 -0.07 -27.28 -11.78
C ASN A 52 -0.70 -26.08 -12.50
N LEU A 53 -0.23 -24.85 -12.25
CA LEU A 53 -0.52 -23.75 -13.16
C LEU A 53 0.38 -23.86 -14.40
N ASP A 54 -0.22 -23.83 -15.59
CA ASP A 54 0.53 -23.86 -16.85
C ASP A 54 1.62 -22.76 -16.86
N PRO A 55 2.89 -23.09 -17.15
CA PRO A 55 3.97 -22.11 -17.09
C PRO A 55 3.77 -20.90 -18.01
N LYS A 56 3.16 -21.07 -19.19
CA LYS A 56 2.89 -19.94 -20.12
C LYS A 56 1.82 -19.01 -19.55
N ILE A 57 0.77 -19.58 -18.95
CA ILE A 57 -0.25 -18.81 -18.22
C ILE A 57 0.37 -18.08 -17.04
N ALA A 58 1.18 -18.76 -16.22
CA ALA A 58 1.85 -18.16 -15.08
C ALA A 58 2.77 -17.00 -15.48
N ASP A 59 3.52 -17.14 -16.57
CA ASP A 59 4.39 -16.09 -17.12
C ASP A 59 3.59 -14.89 -17.63
N ALA A 60 2.47 -15.11 -18.30
CA ALA A 60 1.59 -14.04 -18.75
C ALA A 60 0.96 -13.28 -17.57
N ILE A 61 0.52 -13.99 -16.53
CA ILE A 61 0.01 -13.40 -15.29
C ILE A 61 1.10 -12.58 -14.59
N SER A 62 2.33 -13.11 -14.48
CA SER A 62 3.46 -12.40 -13.87
C SER A 62 3.77 -11.09 -14.61
N LYS A 63 3.81 -11.12 -15.95
CA LYS A 63 3.99 -9.90 -16.78
C LYS A 63 2.86 -8.89 -16.63
N ALA A 64 1.61 -9.34 -16.62
CA ALA A 64 0.46 -8.46 -16.39
C ALA A 64 0.49 -7.85 -14.98
N ALA A 65 0.89 -8.62 -13.98
CA ALA A 65 1.07 -8.13 -12.62
C ALA A 65 2.19 -7.08 -12.52
N ASP A 66 3.30 -7.21 -13.27
CA ASP A 66 4.33 -6.16 -13.36
C ASP A 66 3.77 -4.83 -13.91
N GLU A 67 2.81 -4.87 -14.83
CA GLU A 67 2.14 -3.65 -15.30
C GLU A 67 1.21 -3.03 -14.27
N VAL A 68 0.61 -3.83 -13.38
CA VAL A 68 -0.11 -3.32 -12.20
C VAL A 68 0.87 -2.67 -11.22
N ILE A 69 1.99 -3.34 -10.90
CA ILE A 69 3.02 -2.87 -9.96
C ILE A 69 3.65 -1.56 -10.42
N SER A 70 3.91 -1.43 -11.73
CA SER A 70 4.48 -0.20 -12.32
C SER A 70 3.48 0.95 -12.48
N GLY A 71 2.19 0.69 -12.27
CA GLY A 71 1.13 1.71 -12.35
C GLY A 71 0.56 1.95 -13.73
N LYS A 72 1.04 1.25 -14.76
CA LYS A 72 0.53 1.35 -16.14
C LYS A 72 -0.96 1.04 -16.22
N LEU A 73 -1.47 0.19 -15.33
CA LEU A 73 -2.85 -0.24 -15.33
C LEU A 73 -3.74 0.45 -14.29
N HIS A 74 -3.29 1.55 -13.66
CA HIS A 74 -4.03 2.17 -12.55
C HIS A 74 -5.46 2.61 -12.93
N ASN A 75 -5.66 3.07 -14.17
CA ASN A 75 -6.97 3.50 -14.69
C ASN A 75 -8.01 2.38 -14.88
N HIS A 76 -7.65 1.13 -14.55
CA HIS A 76 -8.53 -0.04 -14.58
C HIS A 76 -8.98 -0.48 -13.17
N PHE A 77 -8.72 0.34 -12.15
CA PHE A 77 -9.14 0.12 -10.76
C PHE A 77 -10.08 1.23 -10.30
N PRO A 78 -11.38 1.19 -10.68
CA PRO A 78 -12.31 2.27 -10.40
C PRO A 78 -12.96 2.19 -9.01
N LEU A 79 -12.70 1.11 -8.26
CA LEU A 79 -13.40 0.85 -7.00
C LEU A 79 -12.94 1.77 -5.87
N ILE A 80 -13.88 2.07 -4.99
CA ILE A 80 -13.74 2.95 -3.83
C ILE A 80 -13.46 2.16 -2.55
N ILE A 81 -12.97 2.84 -1.52
CA ILE A 81 -12.73 2.29 -0.18
C ILE A 81 -14.03 1.69 0.39
N TRP A 82 -15.17 2.34 0.18
CA TRP A 82 -16.49 1.98 0.71
C TRP A 82 -17.14 0.80 -0.04
N GLN A 83 -16.50 -0.37 0.02
CA GLN A 83 -16.97 -1.64 -0.54
C GLN A 83 -17.21 -2.66 0.59
N THR A 84 -17.22 -3.97 0.29
CA THR A 84 -17.23 -4.97 1.36
C THR A 84 -16.02 -4.82 2.29
N GLY A 85 -16.20 -5.05 3.59
CA GLY A 85 -15.12 -4.94 4.58
C GLY A 85 -13.97 -5.93 4.35
N SER A 86 -14.20 -7.04 3.66
CA SER A 86 -13.16 -8.01 3.28
C SER A 86 -12.34 -7.59 2.06
N GLY A 87 -12.70 -6.50 1.36
CA GLY A 87 -12.00 -6.07 0.14
C GLY A 87 -12.19 -6.98 -1.09
N THR A 88 -13.20 -7.86 -1.08
CA THR A 88 -13.45 -8.84 -2.16
C THR A 88 -13.61 -8.19 -3.52
N GLN A 89 -14.29 -7.05 -3.65
CA GLN A 89 -14.47 -6.44 -4.96
C GLN A 89 -13.13 -5.96 -5.54
N THR A 90 -12.24 -5.37 -4.74
CA THR A 90 -10.90 -4.96 -5.18
C THR A 90 -10.02 -6.15 -5.54
N HIS A 91 -10.08 -7.20 -4.74
CA HIS A 91 -9.37 -8.45 -5.03
C HIS A 91 -9.80 -9.06 -6.36
N MET A 92 -11.12 -9.11 -6.61
CA MET A 92 -11.66 -9.58 -7.88
C MET A 92 -11.36 -8.62 -9.03
N ASN A 93 -11.32 -7.31 -8.79
CA ASN A 93 -10.92 -6.33 -9.79
C ASN A 93 -9.46 -6.55 -10.22
N ALA A 94 -8.54 -6.80 -9.28
CA ALA A 94 -7.17 -7.20 -9.60
C ALA A 94 -7.13 -8.49 -10.42
N ASN A 95 -7.92 -9.50 -10.04
CA ASN A 95 -8.03 -10.75 -10.79
C ASN A 95 -8.50 -10.52 -12.23
N GLU A 96 -9.55 -9.73 -12.44
CA GLU A 96 -10.11 -9.44 -13.77
C GLU A 96 -9.12 -8.64 -14.63
N VAL A 97 -8.51 -7.58 -14.08
CA VAL A 97 -7.53 -6.75 -14.80
C VAL A 97 -6.33 -7.57 -15.24
N ILE A 98 -5.74 -8.34 -14.32
CA ILE A 98 -4.56 -9.16 -14.62
C ILE A 98 -4.91 -10.28 -15.60
N ALA A 99 -6.08 -10.94 -15.44
CA ALA A 99 -6.51 -11.98 -16.37
C ALA A 99 -6.68 -11.43 -17.79
N ASN A 100 -7.41 -10.32 -17.95
CA ASN A 100 -7.66 -9.71 -19.26
C ASN A 100 -6.38 -9.19 -19.91
N ARG A 101 -5.48 -8.56 -19.14
CA ARG A 101 -4.18 -8.17 -19.68
C ARG A 101 -3.33 -9.37 -20.07
N ALA A 102 -3.33 -10.44 -19.28
CA ALA A 102 -2.63 -11.68 -19.63
C ALA A 102 -3.21 -12.36 -20.88
N ILE A 103 -4.53 -12.32 -21.07
CA ILE A 103 -5.20 -12.79 -22.30
C ILE A 103 -4.72 -12.00 -23.51
N GLU A 104 -4.69 -10.68 -23.41
CA GLU A 104 -4.22 -9.82 -24.51
C GLU A 104 -2.74 -10.08 -24.85
N LEU A 105 -1.88 -10.25 -23.84
CA LEU A 105 -0.48 -10.64 -24.04
C LEU A 105 -0.32 -11.99 -24.75
N LEU A 106 -1.32 -12.86 -24.67
CA LEU A 106 -1.38 -14.16 -25.34
C LEU A 106 -2.16 -14.12 -26.65
N GLY A 107 -2.59 -12.94 -27.11
CA GLY A 107 -3.35 -12.75 -28.35
C GLY A 107 -4.79 -13.26 -28.30
N GLY A 108 -5.36 -13.41 -27.10
CA GLY A 108 -6.75 -13.84 -26.91
C GLY A 108 -7.76 -12.70 -26.89
N GLU A 109 -9.04 -13.04 -26.72
CA GLU A 109 -10.15 -12.09 -26.67
C GLU A 109 -10.44 -11.61 -25.25
N LEU A 110 -10.40 -10.30 -25.01
CA LEU A 110 -10.70 -9.69 -23.73
C LEU A 110 -12.09 -10.10 -23.21
N GLY A 111 -12.18 -10.43 -21.92
CA GLY A 111 -13.45 -10.84 -21.28
C GLY A 111 -13.84 -12.30 -21.53
N SER A 112 -13.19 -13.01 -22.44
CA SER A 112 -13.47 -14.44 -22.72
C SER A 112 -13.10 -15.38 -21.56
N LYS A 113 -12.24 -14.90 -20.65
CA LYS A 113 -11.60 -15.69 -19.58
C LYS A 113 -10.77 -16.88 -20.11
N LYS A 114 -10.37 -16.83 -21.38
CA LYS A 114 -9.54 -17.83 -22.05
C LYS A 114 -8.36 -17.14 -22.75
N PRO A 115 -7.13 -17.67 -22.62
CA PRO A 115 -6.76 -18.86 -21.84
C PRO A 115 -6.62 -18.59 -20.33
N VAL A 116 -6.73 -17.34 -19.87
CA VAL A 116 -6.51 -16.97 -18.45
C VAL A 116 -7.83 -16.70 -17.72
N HIS A 117 -8.21 -17.56 -16.77
CA HIS A 117 -9.40 -17.36 -15.97
C HIS A 117 -9.07 -16.56 -14.69
N PRO A 118 -9.84 -15.51 -14.34
CA PRO A 118 -9.54 -14.65 -13.19
C PRO A 118 -9.60 -15.39 -11.85
N ASN A 119 -10.46 -16.41 -11.71
CA ASN A 119 -10.50 -17.21 -10.49
C ASN A 119 -9.49 -18.37 -10.56
N ASP A 120 -9.75 -19.30 -11.47
CA ASP A 120 -9.03 -20.57 -11.56
C ASP A 120 -7.53 -20.45 -11.83
N HIS A 121 -7.07 -19.35 -12.45
CA HIS A 121 -5.65 -19.11 -12.69
C HIS A 121 -5.10 -17.95 -11.83
N VAL A 122 -5.67 -16.74 -11.92
CA VAL A 122 -5.12 -15.56 -11.21
C VAL A 122 -5.37 -15.62 -9.69
N ASN A 123 -6.49 -16.23 -9.27
CA ASN A 123 -6.83 -16.45 -7.87
C ASN A 123 -6.52 -17.88 -7.39
N MET A 124 -5.74 -18.65 -8.14
CA MET A 124 -5.40 -20.02 -7.79
C MET A 124 -4.69 -20.08 -6.42
N SER A 125 -5.13 -21.00 -5.55
CA SER A 125 -4.61 -21.21 -4.19
C SER A 125 -4.84 -20.05 -3.20
N GLN A 126 -5.70 -19.09 -3.53
CA GLN A 126 -5.91 -17.86 -2.76
C GLN A 126 -7.36 -17.71 -2.31
N SER A 127 -7.56 -16.96 -1.22
CA SER A 127 -8.86 -16.42 -0.81
C SER A 127 -8.81 -14.89 -0.89
N THR A 128 -9.94 -14.22 -0.75
CA THR A 128 -9.88 -12.76 -0.52
C THR A 128 -9.35 -12.47 0.88
N ASN A 129 -9.83 -13.24 1.87
CA ASN A 129 -9.66 -12.90 3.29
C ASN A 129 -8.20 -12.96 3.74
N ASP A 130 -7.37 -13.78 3.10
CA ASP A 130 -5.93 -13.80 3.35
C ASP A 130 -5.14 -12.83 2.46
N MET A 131 -5.57 -12.62 1.21
CA MET A 131 -4.83 -11.78 0.26
C MET A 131 -5.02 -10.29 0.49
N PHE A 132 -6.24 -9.82 0.77
CA PHE A 132 -6.49 -8.39 0.97
C PHE A 132 -5.79 -7.88 2.23
N THR A 133 -5.87 -8.64 3.33
CA THR A 133 -5.13 -8.34 4.57
C THR A 133 -3.62 -8.31 4.34
N SER A 134 -3.09 -9.31 3.63
CA SER A 134 -1.67 -9.32 3.28
C SER A 134 -1.28 -8.13 2.40
N ALA A 135 -2.15 -7.70 1.48
CA ALA A 135 -1.91 -6.53 0.63
C ALA A 135 -1.84 -5.24 1.45
N MET A 136 -2.68 -5.09 2.48
CA MET A 136 -2.62 -3.94 3.40
C MET A 136 -1.25 -3.88 4.10
N ASN A 137 -0.82 -5.00 4.69
CA ASN A 137 0.49 -5.09 5.37
C ASN A 137 1.65 -4.76 4.43
N ILE A 138 1.64 -5.32 3.22
CA ILE A 138 2.66 -5.05 2.19
C ILE A 138 2.67 -3.57 1.79
N ALA A 139 1.49 -2.98 1.53
CA ALA A 139 1.39 -1.58 1.12
C ALA A 139 1.94 -0.63 2.20
N VAL A 140 1.56 -0.85 3.46
CA VAL A 140 2.01 -0.02 4.59
C VAL A 140 3.51 -0.18 4.81
N ALA A 141 4.03 -1.42 4.81
CA ALA A 141 5.47 -1.65 4.98
C ALA A 141 6.28 -0.98 3.86
N LEU A 142 5.84 -1.08 2.60
CA LEU A 142 6.50 -0.41 1.48
C LEU A 142 6.51 1.11 1.64
N GLU A 143 5.41 1.72 2.06
CA GLU A 143 5.35 3.18 2.25
C GLU A 143 6.17 3.65 3.46
N ILE A 144 6.25 2.86 4.53
CA ILE A 144 7.12 3.17 5.66
C ILE A 144 8.58 3.26 5.18
N HIS A 145 9.05 2.27 4.42
CA HIS A 145 10.42 2.23 3.91
C HIS A 145 10.73 3.24 2.81
N LYS A 146 9.78 3.48 1.90
CA LYS A 146 10.01 4.33 0.71
C LYS A 146 9.77 5.82 0.97
N SER A 147 8.87 6.15 1.88
CA SER A 147 8.36 7.52 2.05
C SER A 147 8.61 8.02 3.48
N LEU A 148 8.06 7.34 4.48
CA LEU A 148 8.01 7.86 5.86
C LEU A 148 9.40 7.94 6.51
N ILE A 149 10.11 6.81 6.59
CA ILE A 149 11.43 6.78 7.26
C ILE A 149 12.44 7.68 6.53
N PRO A 150 12.55 7.69 5.19
CA PRO A 150 13.41 8.64 4.49
C PRO A 150 13.05 10.11 4.78
N GLY A 151 11.76 10.46 4.80
CA GLY A 151 11.30 11.82 5.10
C GLY A 151 11.65 12.27 6.52
N LEU A 152 11.39 11.42 7.52
CA LEU A 152 11.78 11.68 8.91
C LEU A 152 13.30 11.77 9.07
N THR A 153 14.05 10.90 8.37
CA THR A 153 15.52 10.93 8.39
C THR A 153 16.06 12.23 7.81
N GLN A 154 15.47 12.71 6.71
CA GLN A 154 15.85 13.99 6.11
C GLN A 154 15.58 15.16 7.06
N LEU A 155 14.41 15.17 7.70
CA LEU A 155 14.07 16.17 8.71
C LEU A 155 15.05 16.14 9.88
N CYS A 156 15.34 14.96 10.43
CA CYS A 156 16.30 14.79 11.52
C CYS A 156 17.69 15.36 11.16
N ARG A 157 18.21 15.01 9.97
CA ARG A 157 19.50 15.54 9.48
C ARG A 157 19.48 17.06 9.33
N ALA A 158 18.39 17.62 8.83
CA ALA A 158 18.24 19.07 8.68
C ALA A 158 18.23 19.77 10.04
N LEU A 159 17.53 19.23 11.03
CA LEU A 159 17.51 19.76 12.41
C LEU A 159 18.91 19.73 13.04
N LYS A 160 19.61 18.58 12.96
CA LYS A 160 20.97 18.43 13.50
C LYS A 160 21.99 19.39 12.85
N LYS A 161 21.81 19.70 11.56
CA LYS A 161 22.71 20.62 10.84
C LYS A 161 22.53 22.08 11.27
N LYS A 162 21.38 22.48 11.83
CA LYS A 162 21.07 23.90 12.07
C LYS A 162 21.82 24.47 13.27
N SER A 163 21.84 23.79 14.41
CA SER A 163 22.59 24.17 15.63
C SER A 163 22.43 23.07 16.68
N GLU A 164 23.34 23.01 17.66
CA GLU A 164 23.26 22.12 18.82
C GLU A 164 21.93 22.27 19.58
N GLU A 165 21.36 23.48 19.65
CA GLU A 165 20.07 23.72 20.32
C GLU A 165 18.89 23.00 19.67
N TRP A 166 19.03 22.61 18.39
CA TRP A 166 18.01 21.88 17.62
C TRP A 166 18.11 20.36 17.78
N GLU A 167 19.16 19.87 18.46
CA GLU A 167 19.36 18.45 18.75
C GLU A 167 18.20 17.88 19.57
N ARG A 168 17.59 18.69 20.47
CA ARG A 168 16.40 18.29 21.23
C ARG A 168 15.21 17.91 20.35
N TYR A 169 15.01 18.60 19.22
CA TYR A 169 13.96 18.27 18.26
C TYR A 169 14.35 17.09 17.38
N ALA A 170 15.62 17.01 16.98
CA ALA A 170 16.12 15.86 16.24
C ALA A 170 15.93 14.55 17.02
N MET A 171 16.16 14.56 18.33
CA MET A 171 15.92 13.43 19.23
C MET A 171 14.46 12.97 19.24
N GLN A 172 13.49 13.90 19.17
CA GLN A 172 12.08 13.53 19.06
C GLN A 172 11.78 12.79 17.75
N VAL A 173 12.39 13.21 16.63
CA VAL A 173 12.25 12.56 15.32
C VAL A 173 12.94 11.19 15.30
N GLU A 174 14.13 11.05 15.90
CA GLU A 174 14.85 9.77 16.00
C GLU A 174 14.06 8.74 16.80
N ASN A 175 13.56 9.13 17.97
CA ASN A 175 12.67 8.26 18.75
C ASN A 175 11.36 7.94 18.00
N GLY A 176 10.87 8.86 17.15
CA GLY A 176 9.75 8.61 16.26
C GLY A 176 10.04 7.51 15.23
N ILE A 177 11.19 7.58 14.58
CA ILE A 177 11.68 6.56 13.63
C ILE A 177 11.82 5.20 14.34
N GLU A 178 12.41 5.18 15.53
CA GLU A 178 12.57 3.94 16.31
C GLU A 178 11.22 3.30 16.66
N ARG A 179 10.25 4.11 17.13
CA ARG A 179 8.89 3.62 17.41
C ARG A 179 8.24 3.00 16.21
N VAL A 180 8.34 3.63 15.03
CA VAL A 180 7.80 3.06 13.78
C VAL A 180 8.55 1.78 13.40
N ASN A 181 9.87 1.73 13.52
CA ASN A 181 10.63 0.51 13.21
C ASN A 181 10.27 -0.65 14.14
N ASN A 182 9.94 -0.37 15.41
CA ASN A 182 9.55 -1.39 16.37
C ASN A 182 8.20 -2.06 16.04
N THR A 183 7.33 -1.44 15.23
CA THR A 183 6.08 -2.07 14.78
C THR A 183 6.28 -2.97 13.56
N LEU A 184 7.37 -2.81 12.81
CA LEU A 184 7.61 -3.51 11.54
C LEU A 184 7.60 -5.03 11.61
N PRO A 185 8.16 -5.71 12.64
CA PRO A 185 8.18 -7.17 12.68
C PRO A 185 6.79 -7.82 12.57
N ARG A 186 5.77 -7.28 13.26
CA ARG A 186 4.38 -7.76 13.15
C ARG A 186 3.74 -7.39 11.82
N LEU A 187 4.10 -6.23 11.26
CA LEU A 187 3.62 -5.83 9.93
C LEU A 187 4.16 -6.74 8.81
N TYR A 188 5.34 -7.36 8.99
CA TYR A 188 5.89 -8.31 8.04
C TYR A 188 5.21 -9.68 8.04
N GLU A 189 4.35 -9.95 9.02
CA GLU A 189 3.60 -11.19 9.11
C GLU A 189 2.41 -11.15 8.13
N LEU A 190 2.40 -12.09 7.18
CA LEU A 190 1.38 -12.14 6.12
C LEU A 190 0.38 -13.27 6.35
N ALA A 191 -0.91 -12.96 6.13
CA ALA A 191 -2.03 -13.89 6.26
C ALA A 191 -2.12 -14.91 5.11
N VAL A 192 -1.33 -14.74 4.03
CA VAL A 192 -1.29 -15.64 2.85
C VAL A 192 -1.33 -17.11 3.24
N GLY A 193 -2.29 -17.85 2.68
CA GLY A 193 -2.48 -19.28 2.94
C GLY A 193 -3.41 -19.58 4.11
N GLY A 194 -3.94 -18.58 4.81
CA GLY A 194 -5.04 -18.76 5.78
C GLY A 194 -6.40 -19.03 5.11
N THR A 195 -6.53 -18.77 3.81
CA THR A 195 -7.73 -18.95 2.99
C THR A 195 -8.97 -18.27 3.55
N ALA A 196 -10.07 -18.98 3.80
CA ALA A 196 -11.35 -18.38 4.15
C ALA A 196 -11.40 -17.92 5.62
N VAL A 197 -10.90 -18.75 6.53
CA VAL A 197 -11.11 -18.61 7.99
C VAL A 197 -9.85 -18.86 8.82
N GLY A 198 -8.67 -18.97 8.19
CA GLY A 198 -7.39 -19.22 8.86
C GLY A 198 -6.91 -20.68 8.86
N THR A 199 -7.75 -21.64 8.44
CA THR A 199 -7.40 -23.07 8.44
C THR A 199 -6.47 -23.48 7.30
N GLY A 200 -6.37 -22.67 6.24
CA GLY A 200 -5.67 -23.04 5.01
C GLY A 200 -6.40 -24.09 4.17
N LEU A 201 -7.69 -24.35 4.45
CA LEU A 201 -8.51 -25.24 3.62
C LEU A 201 -8.50 -24.74 2.16
N ASN A 202 -8.28 -25.66 1.22
CA ASN A 202 -8.11 -25.41 -0.22
C ASN A 202 -6.81 -24.72 -0.66
N ALA A 203 -5.90 -24.38 0.27
CA ALA A 203 -4.52 -24.02 -0.09
C ALA A 203 -3.67 -25.29 -0.24
N ARG A 204 -2.70 -25.26 -1.16
CA ARG A 204 -1.73 -26.34 -1.31
C ARG A 204 -0.69 -26.27 -0.19
N LYS A 205 -0.24 -27.44 0.30
CA LYS A 205 0.83 -27.51 1.31
C LYS A 205 2.11 -26.84 0.78
N GLY A 206 2.70 -25.94 1.57
CA GLY A 206 3.90 -25.17 1.18
C GLY A 206 3.61 -23.91 0.36
N PHE A 207 2.37 -23.67 -0.06
CA PHE A 207 2.02 -22.50 -0.87
C PHE A 207 2.24 -21.20 -0.09
N ALA A 208 1.85 -21.17 1.19
CA ALA A 208 1.98 -20.00 2.05
C ALA A 208 3.44 -19.58 2.20
N GLU A 209 4.31 -20.50 2.59
CA GLU A 209 5.73 -20.28 2.85
C GLU A 209 6.45 -19.81 1.59
N LYS A 210 6.20 -20.49 0.45
CA LYS A 210 6.83 -20.13 -0.83
C LYS A 210 6.35 -18.79 -1.36
N THR A 211 5.05 -18.51 -1.25
CA THR A 211 4.48 -17.24 -1.74
C THR A 211 4.99 -16.07 -0.91
N VAL A 212 5.04 -16.20 0.41
CA VAL A 212 5.59 -15.14 1.27
C VAL A 212 7.09 -14.95 1.05
N ALA A 213 7.86 -16.03 0.92
CA ALA A 213 9.28 -15.93 0.57
C ALA A 213 9.49 -15.23 -0.79
N LYS A 214 8.61 -15.49 -1.77
CA LYS A 214 8.63 -14.81 -3.07
C LYS A 214 8.28 -13.32 -2.93
N ILE A 215 7.28 -12.96 -2.11
CA ILE A 215 6.94 -11.56 -1.80
C ILE A 215 8.14 -10.85 -1.15
N ALA A 216 8.81 -11.50 -0.20
CA ALA A 216 10.01 -10.98 0.44
C ALA A 216 11.13 -10.72 -0.59
N GLN A 217 11.35 -11.66 -1.52
CA GLN A 217 12.29 -11.50 -2.62
C GLN A 217 11.93 -10.30 -3.52
N LEU A 218 10.67 -10.20 -3.95
CA LEU A 218 10.21 -9.14 -4.87
C LEU A 218 10.28 -7.74 -4.25
N THR A 219 10.11 -7.64 -2.93
CA THR A 219 10.07 -6.36 -2.20
C THR A 219 11.39 -6.00 -1.54
N SER A 220 12.32 -6.96 -1.41
CA SER A 220 13.53 -6.83 -0.59
C SER A 220 13.23 -6.48 0.88
N LEU A 221 12.06 -6.89 1.38
CA LEU A 221 11.63 -6.72 2.77
C LEU A 221 11.44 -8.10 3.43
N PRO A 222 11.67 -8.23 4.75
CA PRO A 222 11.71 -9.52 5.43
C PRO A 222 10.30 -10.04 5.79
N PHE A 223 9.41 -10.14 4.80
CA PHE A 223 8.07 -10.72 4.98
C PHE A 223 8.16 -12.19 5.37
N VAL A 224 7.33 -12.59 6.35
CA VAL A 224 7.26 -13.96 6.86
C VAL A 224 5.80 -14.41 6.97
N PRO A 225 5.51 -15.72 6.87
CA PRO A 225 4.16 -16.21 7.10
C PRO A 225 3.74 -15.92 8.54
N ALA A 226 2.53 -15.38 8.73
CA ALA A 226 2.01 -15.17 10.08
C ALA A 226 1.95 -16.50 10.85
N PRO A 227 2.44 -16.57 12.10
CA PRO A 227 2.47 -17.81 12.88
C PRO A 227 1.06 -18.31 13.18
N ASN A 228 0.10 -17.40 13.35
CA ASN A 228 -1.31 -17.71 13.54
C ASN A 228 -2.16 -17.03 12.47
N LYS A 229 -2.75 -17.83 11.57
CA LYS A 229 -3.59 -17.32 10.48
C LYS A 229 -4.99 -16.89 10.93
N PHE A 230 -5.45 -17.33 12.10
CA PHE A 230 -6.72 -16.88 12.66
C PHE A 230 -6.62 -15.44 13.16
N GLU A 231 -5.57 -15.13 13.93
CA GLU A 231 -5.30 -13.74 14.37
C GLU A 231 -5.12 -12.83 13.15
N ALA A 232 -4.25 -13.22 12.20
CA ALA A 232 -3.95 -12.41 11.03
C ALA A 232 -5.14 -12.14 10.10
N ILE A 233 -6.26 -12.87 10.20
CA ILE A 233 -7.49 -12.63 9.42
C ILE A 233 -8.60 -12.00 10.28
N ALA A 234 -8.69 -12.37 11.56
CA ALA A 234 -9.76 -11.91 12.44
C ALA A 234 -9.53 -10.50 12.98
N THR A 235 -8.27 -10.08 13.13
CA THR A 235 -7.89 -8.75 13.63
C THR A 235 -6.84 -8.10 12.73
N HIS A 236 -6.62 -6.80 12.95
CA HIS A 236 -5.60 -6.01 12.27
C HIS A 236 -4.77 -5.23 13.30
N ASP A 237 -4.38 -5.90 14.38
CA ASP A 237 -3.73 -5.27 15.54
C ASP A 237 -2.38 -4.65 15.15
N ALA A 238 -1.64 -5.30 14.25
CA ALA A 238 -0.40 -4.74 13.68
C ALA A 238 -0.62 -3.38 12.99
N ILE A 239 -1.74 -3.19 12.28
CA ILE A 239 -2.07 -1.92 11.64
C ILE A 239 -2.44 -0.86 12.68
N VAL A 240 -3.17 -1.24 13.74
CA VAL A 240 -3.48 -0.36 14.87
C VAL A 240 -2.21 0.10 15.58
N GLU A 241 -1.27 -0.82 15.83
CA GLU A 241 0.03 -0.54 16.45
C GLU A 241 0.84 0.46 15.61
N VAL A 242 0.96 0.22 14.30
CA VAL A 242 1.61 1.13 13.34
C VAL A 242 0.98 2.52 13.39
N HIS A 243 -0.35 2.60 13.37
CA HIS A 243 -1.06 3.88 13.41
C HIS A 243 -0.86 4.61 14.75
N GLY A 244 -0.72 3.87 15.86
CA GLY A 244 -0.34 4.43 17.17
C GLY A 244 1.06 5.05 17.17
N ALA A 245 2.03 4.39 16.51
CA ALA A 245 3.36 4.96 16.31
C ALA A 245 3.30 6.24 15.45
N PHE A 246 2.50 6.25 14.38
CA PHE A 246 2.27 7.45 13.56
C PHE A 246 1.68 8.60 14.36
N ASN A 247 0.71 8.32 15.24
CA ASN A 247 0.12 9.33 16.12
C ASN A 247 1.17 9.94 17.06
N THR A 248 2.09 9.13 17.59
CA THR A 248 3.19 9.61 18.44
C THR A 248 4.16 10.51 17.65
N VAL A 249 4.46 10.15 16.41
CA VAL A 249 5.26 11.00 15.50
C VAL A 249 4.53 12.31 15.23
N ALA A 250 3.23 12.29 14.96
CA ALA A 250 2.43 13.49 14.70
C ALA A 250 2.46 14.47 15.89
N VAL A 251 2.36 13.99 17.13
CA VAL A 251 2.50 14.83 18.34
C VAL A 251 3.87 15.51 18.39
N SER A 252 4.93 14.78 18.07
CA SER A 252 6.29 15.31 18.05
C SER A 252 6.45 16.40 16.97
N LEU A 253 5.98 16.12 15.74
CA LEU A 253 6.03 17.08 14.64
C LEU A 253 5.18 18.32 14.91
N MET A 254 4.01 18.17 15.53
CA MET A 254 3.15 19.29 15.93
C MET A 254 3.88 20.23 16.89
N LYS A 255 4.60 19.70 17.87
CA LYS A 255 5.40 20.51 18.80
C LYS A 255 6.52 21.25 18.07
N ILE A 256 7.30 20.55 17.25
CA ILE A 256 8.42 21.12 16.50
C ILE A 256 7.93 22.24 15.56
N ALA A 257 6.87 21.98 14.80
CA ALA A 257 6.31 22.95 13.86
C ALA A 257 5.76 24.20 14.57
N ASN A 258 5.05 24.02 15.69
CA ASN A 258 4.52 25.15 16.44
C ASN A 258 5.63 25.99 17.07
N ASP A 259 6.69 25.38 17.60
CA ASP A 259 7.84 26.13 18.11
C ASP A 259 8.47 26.98 17.02
N ILE A 260 8.78 26.39 15.86
CA ILE A 260 9.34 27.12 14.72
C ILE A 260 8.44 28.30 14.35
N ARG A 261 7.12 28.07 14.26
CA ARG A 261 6.15 29.11 13.92
C ARG A 261 6.14 30.26 14.94
N PHE A 262 6.15 29.95 16.23
CA PHE A 262 6.15 30.99 17.27
C PHE A 262 7.48 31.74 17.38
N LEU A 263 8.61 31.04 17.29
CA LEU A 263 9.94 31.65 17.29
C LEU A 263 10.13 32.61 16.09
N ALA A 264 9.50 32.31 14.96
CA ALA A 264 9.49 33.18 13.79
C ALA A 264 8.39 34.26 13.79
N SER A 265 7.54 34.33 14.83
CA SER A 265 6.47 35.32 14.89
C SER A 265 7.05 36.74 14.95
N GLY A 266 6.52 37.67 14.16
CA GLY A 266 7.12 38.99 14.00
C GLY A 266 6.53 39.77 12.83
N PRO A 267 7.25 40.77 12.27
CA PRO A 267 8.65 41.09 12.57
C PRO A 267 8.87 41.96 13.82
N ARG A 268 7.82 42.58 14.38
CA ARG A 268 7.97 43.56 15.50
C ARG A 268 7.07 43.32 16.71
N CYS A 269 6.07 42.45 16.58
CA CYS A 269 5.05 42.21 17.61
C CYS A 269 4.95 40.72 17.99
N GLY A 270 6.02 39.95 17.76
CA GLY A 270 6.15 38.54 18.12
C GLY A 270 7.49 38.28 18.81
N LEU A 271 7.97 37.04 18.79
CA LEU A 271 9.26 36.66 19.39
C LEU A 271 10.45 37.13 18.53
N GLY A 272 10.38 36.93 17.21
CA GLY A 272 11.41 37.39 16.26
C GLY A 272 12.77 36.71 16.39
N GLU A 273 12.84 35.51 16.97
CA GLU A 273 14.08 34.76 17.19
C GLU A 273 14.56 34.04 15.92
N LEU A 274 13.65 33.72 15.00
CA LEU A 274 13.96 33.07 13.72
C LEU A 274 13.45 33.88 12.53
N SER A 275 14.19 33.82 11.42
CA SER A 275 13.73 34.27 10.11
C SER A 275 13.54 33.06 9.21
N LEU A 276 12.32 32.84 8.74
CA LEU A 276 12.02 31.74 7.82
C LEU A 276 12.30 32.15 6.36
N PRO A 277 12.59 31.19 5.46
CA PRO A 277 12.69 31.47 4.03
C PRO A 277 11.34 31.92 3.44
N GLU A 278 11.36 32.95 2.58
CA GLU A 278 10.21 33.36 1.78
C GLU A 278 10.16 32.53 0.49
N ASN A 279 9.14 31.67 0.34
CA ASN A 279 8.97 30.84 -0.87
C ASN A 279 7.85 31.38 -1.79
N GLU A 280 6.86 32.07 -1.24
CA GLU A 280 5.74 32.66 -1.94
C GLU A 280 5.84 34.20 -1.97
N PRO A 281 5.34 34.88 -3.03
CA PRO A 281 5.40 36.33 -3.12
C PRO A 281 4.67 37.03 -1.96
N GLY A 282 5.43 37.76 -1.15
CA GLY A 282 4.91 38.69 -0.16
C GLY A 282 4.25 39.92 -0.78
N SER A 283 3.73 40.80 0.08
CA SER A 283 3.27 42.13 -0.37
C SER A 283 4.44 43.11 -0.29
N SER A 284 4.71 43.84 -1.38
CA SER A 284 5.81 44.83 -1.42
C SER A 284 5.67 45.96 -0.39
N ILE A 285 4.45 46.23 0.08
CA ILE A 285 4.18 47.23 1.15
C ILE A 285 4.32 46.66 2.57
N MET A 286 4.45 45.33 2.73
CA MET A 286 4.59 44.65 4.02
C MET A 286 5.92 43.86 4.09
N PRO A 287 7.08 44.56 4.09
CA PRO A 287 8.38 43.90 4.14
C PRO A 287 8.54 43.09 5.44
N GLY A 288 9.03 41.85 5.34
CA GLY A 288 9.22 40.94 6.46
C GLY A 288 7.95 40.32 7.03
N LYS A 289 6.78 40.54 6.39
CA LYS A 289 5.54 39.81 6.68
C LYS A 289 5.38 38.66 5.70
N PHE A 290 5.43 37.44 6.22
CA PHE A 290 5.12 36.22 5.49
C PHE A 290 3.59 36.11 5.29
N LYS A 291 3.15 35.67 4.10
CA LYS A 291 1.77 35.24 3.88
C LYS A 291 1.69 33.74 4.14
N ASP A 292 0.75 33.32 4.98
CA ASP A 292 0.28 31.92 5.06
C ASP A 292 -0.43 31.51 3.76
#